data_AF-A0A3N5ZJG5-F1
#
_entry.id   AF-A0A3N5ZJG5-F1
#
_cell.length_a   1.000
_cell.length_b   1.000
_cell.length_c   1.000
_cell.angle_alpha   90.00
_cell.angle_beta   90.00
_cell.angle_gamma   90.00
#
_symmetry.space_group_name_H-M   'P 1'
#
loop_
_entity.id
_entity.type
_entity.pdbx_description
1 polymer ?
#
loop_
_entity_poly.entity_id
_entity_poly.type
_entity_poly.pdbx_seq_one_letter_code
_entity_poly.pdbx_strand_id
1 'polypeptide(L)'
;MRWFARIRKRSNAPARGGKAMLTSEQSIVEYRAGRVVPDRLTQKTHRHYVEYAERMLAVYRDGLGRQRRELHRQIEQVFADEPDCPVRRIEAFCKLLDDASVFQADTSGKAAKLRLEVFSKAARLHPLVQAPDRLFEHDEGAAKSQLAEELGTPWEAIEQRLYADVMAYQQLEEFTGYPDAAAFLSRYNVAQLQACLYRAESMTVTATRDLKTIIRYAKLAKLL
;
A
#
# COMPACT_ATOMS: atom_id res chain seq x y z
N MET A 1 -21.27 -28.33 -21.77
CA MET A 1 -21.88 -28.59 -20.45
C MET A 1 -21.51 -27.47 -19.50
N ARG A 2 -22.51 -26.76 -18.97
CA ARG A 2 -22.37 -25.66 -18.00
C ARG A 2 -22.19 -26.24 -16.61
N TRP A 3 -21.23 -25.74 -15.85
CA TRP A 3 -21.15 -25.96 -14.40
C TRP A 3 -20.91 -24.63 -13.68
N PHE A 4 -21.73 -24.40 -12.66
CA PHE A 4 -21.75 -23.24 -11.77
C PHE A 4 -20.75 -23.45 -10.63
N ALA A 5 -19.95 -22.43 -10.28
CA ALA A 5 -19.13 -22.45 -9.06
C ALA A 5 -19.80 -21.61 -7.96
N ARG A 6 -20.01 -22.22 -6.79
CA ARG A 6 -20.67 -21.62 -5.61
C ARG A 6 -19.57 -21.36 -4.57
N ILE A 7 -19.06 -20.14 -4.47
CA ILE A 7 -17.96 -19.81 -3.54
C ILE A 7 -18.52 -19.28 -2.22
N ARG A 8 -18.20 -19.96 -1.10
CA ARG A 8 -18.54 -19.57 0.28
C ARG A 8 -17.58 -18.51 0.84
N LYS A 9 -18.06 -17.75 1.85
CA LYS A 9 -17.40 -16.56 2.44
C LYS A 9 -16.14 -16.88 3.28
N ARG A 10 -15.14 -15.99 3.10
CA ARG A 10 -14.00 -15.55 3.93
C ARG A 10 -13.34 -16.55 4.90
N SER A 11 -12.06 -16.83 4.63
CA SER A 11 -11.02 -17.00 5.66
C SER A 11 -9.85 -16.07 5.33
N ASN A 12 -9.34 -15.36 6.33
CA ASN A 12 -8.19 -14.45 6.20
C ASN A 12 -6.95 -15.22 6.66
N ALA A 13 -5.95 -15.38 5.79
CA ALA A 13 -4.67 -15.99 6.11
C ALA A 13 -3.54 -14.98 5.85
N PRO A 14 -2.50 -14.91 6.71
CA PRO A 14 -1.51 -13.84 6.67
C PRO A 14 -0.52 -14.03 5.52
N ALA A 15 -0.12 -12.93 4.89
CA ALA A 15 0.84 -12.89 3.80
C ALA A 15 2.27 -13.20 4.31
N ARG A 16 2.87 -14.28 3.81
CA ARG A 16 4.32 -14.55 3.93
C ARG A 16 4.97 -14.38 2.56
N GLY A 17 5.94 -13.47 2.47
CA GLY A 17 7.09 -13.49 1.56
C GLY A 17 6.84 -13.86 0.08
N GLY A 18 5.77 -13.36 -0.53
CA GLY A 18 5.45 -13.61 -1.94
C GLY A 18 5.54 -12.34 -2.76
N LYS A 19 5.99 -12.46 -4.02
CA LYS A 19 5.95 -11.42 -5.05
C LYS A 19 4.73 -10.50 -4.86
N ALA A 20 4.99 -9.20 -4.84
CA ALA A 20 4.04 -8.10 -5.04
C ALA A 20 2.68 -8.55 -5.57
N MET A 21 1.62 -8.49 -4.77
CA MET A 21 0.30 -8.95 -5.22
C MET A 21 -0.84 -8.24 -4.49
N LEU A 22 -1.89 -7.89 -5.25
CA LEU A 22 -3.11 -7.31 -4.73
C LEU A 22 -3.83 -8.30 -3.81
N THR A 23 -4.37 -7.80 -2.71
CA THR A 23 -5.20 -8.60 -1.81
C THR A 23 -6.66 -8.58 -2.26
N SER A 24 -7.52 -9.34 -1.56
CA SER A 24 -8.97 -9.30 -1.80
C SER A 24 -9.61 -7.93 -1.54
N GLU A 25 -8.96 -7.06 -0.77
CA GLU A 25 -9.47 -5.72 -0.46
C GLU A 25 -9.30 -4.76 -1.65
N GLN A 26 -8.16 -4.86 -2.35
CA GLN A 26 -7.87 -4.06 -3.55
C GLN A 26 -8.38 -4.70 -4.86
N SER A 27 -8.85 -5.95 -4.79
CA SER A 27 -9.41 -6.63 -5.96
C SER A 27 -10.78 -6.06 -6.32
N ILE A 28 -10.96 -5.73 -7.59
CA ILE A 28 -12.24 -5.27 -8.16
C ILE A 28 -12.74 -6.33 -9.13
N VAL A 29 -13.95 -6.81 -8.86
CA VAL A 29 -14.53 -7.94 -9.58
C VAL A 29 -16.01 -7.70 -9.76
N GLU A 30 -16.48 -7.84 -11.00
CA GLU A 30 -17.88 -7.76 -11.35
C GLU A 30 -18.47 -9.14 -11.64
N TYR A 31 -19.74 -9.31 -11.30
CA TYR A 31 -20.49 -10.52 -11.59
C TYR A 31 -21.49 -10.24 -12.70
N ARG A 32 -21.30 -10.87 -13.87
CA ARG A 32 -22.17 -10.70 -15.04
C ARG A 32 -22.59 -12.05 -15.60
N ALA A 33 -23.90 -12.31 -15.64
CA ALA A 33 -24.48 -13.55 -16.21
C ALA A 33 -23.81 -14.85 -15.71
N GLY A 34 -23.54 -14.94 -14.40
CA GLY A 34 -22.88 -16.11 -13.78
C GLY A 34 -21.37 -16.20 -14.04
N ARG A 35 -20.76 -15.16 -14.62
CA ARG A 35 -19.32 -15.04 -14.82
C ARG A 35 -18.73 -13.98 -13.91
N VAL A 36 -17.47 -14.22 -13.55
CA VAL A 36 -16.63 -13.31 -12.77
C VAL A 36 -15.71 -12.58 -13.74
N VAL A 37 -15.79 -11.25 -13.76
CA VAL A 37 -15.00 -10.39 -14.65
C VAL A 37 -14.16 -9.46 -13.77
N PRO A 38 -12.84 -9.66 -13.69
CA PRO A 38 -11.98 -8.75 -12.95
C PRO A 38 -11.90 -7.40 -13.67
N ASP A 39 -11.68 -6.33 -12.90
CA ASP A 39 -11.44 -5.01 -13.46
C ASP A 39 -10.23 -5.02 -14.40
N ARG A 40 -10.36 -4.29 -15.50
CA ARG A 40 -9.32 -4.24 -16.54
C ARG A 40 -9.31 -2.90 -17.24
N LEU A 41 -8.13 -2.29 -17.27
CA LEU A 41 -7.83 -1.13 -18.06
C LEU A 41 -7.59 -1.53 -19.51
N THR A 42 -8.26 -0.85 -20.44
CA THR A 42 -8.22 -1.17 -21.87
C THR A 42 -7.89 0.09 -22.65
N GLN A 43 -7.24 -0.06 -23.80
CA GLN A 43 -6.88 1.09 -24.65
C GLN A 43 -8.10 1.86 -25.16
N LYS A 44 -9.27 1.20 -25.31
CA LYS A 44 -10.47 1.84 -25.84
C LYS A 44 -11.14 2.77 -24.83
N THR A 45 -11.24 2.33 -23.58
CA THR A 45 -12.00 3.06 -22.53
C THR A 45 -11.13 3.81 -21.55
N HIS A 46 -9.89 3.37 -21.36
CA HIS A 46 -9.00 3.83 -20.30
C HIS A 46 -7.70 4.43 -20.86
N ARG A 47 -7.73 5.04 -22.05
CA ARG A 47 -6.52 5.63 -22.66
C ARG A 47 -5.91 6.75 -21.81
N HIS A 48 -6.75 7.56 -21.16
CA HIS A 48 -6.33 8.67 -20.30
C HIS A 48 -5.54 8.19 -19.06
N TYR A 49 -5.71 6.94 -18.63
CA TYR A 49 -4.95 6.38 -17.49
C TYR A 49 -3.44 6.35 -17.73
N VAL A 50 -2.97 6.45 -18.98
CA VAL A 50 -1.54 6.56 -19.27
C VAL A 50 -0.95 7.82 -18.64
N GLU A 51 -1.66 8.95 -18.69
CA GLU A 51 -1.21 10.20 -18.08
C GLU A 51 -1.22 10.12 -16.55
N TYR A 52 -2.27 9.53 -15.97
CA TYR A 52 -2.31 9.27 -14.53
C TYR A 52 -1.19 8.34 -14.08
N ALA A 53 -0.88 7.30 -14.85
CA ALA A 53 0.23 6.40 -14.57
C ALA A 53 1.58 7.13 -14.56
N GLU A 54 1.85 8.01 -15.53
CA GLU A 54 3.09 8.81 -15.51
C GLU A 54 3.17 9.73 -14.28
N ARG A 55 2.06 10.39 -13.91
CA ARG A 55 2.00 11.23 -12.71
C ARG A 55 2.22 10.42 -11.44
N MET A 56 1.60 9.25 -11.33
CA MET A 56 1.78 8.34 -10.19
C MET A 56 3.22 7.84 -10.06
N LEU A 57 3.86 7.48 -11.18
CA LEU A 57 5.27 7.09 -11.19
C LEU A 57 6.18 8.25 -10.79
N ALA A 58 5.88 9.48 -11.23
CA ALA A 58 6.60 10.68 -10.82
C ALA A 58 6.52 10.93 -9.31
N VAL A 59 5.34 10.78 -8.70
CA VAL A 59 5.14 10.93 -7.24
C VAL A 59 6.11 10.05 -6.44
N TYR A 60 6.32 8.80 -6.87
CA TYR A 60 7.26 7.89 -6.18
C TYR A 60 8.72 8.16 -6.54
N ARG A 61 9.04 8.51 -7.80
CA ARG A 61 10.41 8.90 -8.21
C ARG A 61 10.92 10.11 -7.43
N ASP A 62 10.06 11.11 -7.23
CA ASP A 62 10.38 12.35 -6.50
C ASP A 62 10.08 12.24 -4.99
N GLY A 63 9.68 11.05 -4.54
CA GLY A 63 9.11 10.79 -3.21
C GLY A 63 10.10 10.30 -2.16
N LEU A 64 11.40 10.20 -2.47
CA LEU A 64 12.40 9.69 -1.53
C LEU A 64 12.39 10.50 -0.22
N GLY A 65 12.42 9.80 0.91
CA GLY A 65 12.33 10.39 2.26
C GLY A 65 10.90 10.78 2.69
N ARG A 66 9.90 10.78 1.79
CA ARG A 66 8.51 11.08 2.16
C ARG A 66 7.85 9.88 2.83
N GLN A 67 6.88 10.15 3.70
CA GLN A 67 6.12 9.10 4.36
C GLN A 67 5.16 8.41 3.38
N ARG A 68 4.95 7.10 3.54
CA ARG A 68 4.02 6.32 2.72
C ARG A 68 2.64 6.96 2.59
N ARG A 69 2.07 7.47 3.70
CA ARG A 69 0.76 8.15 3.70
C ARG A 69 0.74 9.42 2.84
N GLU A 70 1.84 10.15 2.77
CA GLU A 70 1.94 11.37 1.97
C GLU A 70 1.98 11.03 0.49
N LEU A 71 2.70 9.96 0.12
CA LEU A 71 2.70 9.42 -1.24
C LEU A 71 1.28 8.98 -1.64
N HIS A 72 0.60 8.19 -0.81
CA HIS A 72 -0.76 7.73 -1.09
C HIS A 72 -1.73 8.90 -1.27
N ARG A 73 -1.64 9.93 -0.43
CA ARG A 73 -2.45 11.16 -0.57
C ARG A 73 -2.16 11.89 -1.89
N GLN A 74 -0.90 11.93 -2.34
CA GLN A 74 -0.57 12.51 -3.65
C GLN A 74 -1.11 11.68 -4.81
N ILE A 75 -1.13 10.34 -4.68
CA ILE A 75 -1.78 9.47 -5.67
C ILE A 75 -3.30 9.74 -5.72
N GLU A 76 -3.97 9.90 -4.57
CA GLU A 76 -5.39 10.29 -4.54
C GLU A 76 -5.63 11.62 -5.26
N GLN A 77 -4.75 12.61 -5.06
CA GLN A 77 -4.82 13.90 -5.74
C GLN A 77 -4.63 13.81 -7.26
N VAL A 78 -3.92 12.79 -7.78
CA VAL A 78 -3.81 12.55 -9.23
C VAL A 78 -5.19 12.33 -9.86
N PHE A 79 -6.12 11.75 -9.09
CA PHE A 79 -7.48 11.41 -9.53
C PHE A 79 -8.55 12.39 -9.03
N ALA A 80 -8.18 13.57 -8.49
CA ALA A 80 -9.14 14.53 -7.94
C ALA A 80 -10.25 14.93 -8.93
N ASP A 81 -9.90 15.04 -10.21
CA ASP A 81 -10.82 15.41 -11.30
C ASP A 81 -11.37 14.18 -12.06
N GLU A 82 -11.19 12.97 -11.55
CA GLU A 82 -11.67 11.72 -12.15
C GLU A 82 -12.77 11.09 -11.26
N PRO A 83 -14.01 11.59 -11.33
CA PRO A 83 -15.10 11.18 -10.44
C PRO A 83 -15.50 9.72 -10.61
N ASP A 84 -15.23 9.12 -11.77
CA ASP A 84 -15.59 7.74 -12.08
C ASP A 84 -14.52 6.72 -11.65
N CYS A 85 -13.38 7.16 -11.07
CA CYS A 85 -12.35 6.26 -10.59
C CYS A 85 -12.76 5.59 -9.26
N PRO A 86 -12.91 4.25 -9.20
CA PRO A 86 -13.22 3.59 -7.94
C PRO A 86 -12.07 3.76 -6.94
N VAL A 87 -12.37 4.07 -5.68
CA VAL A 87 -11.35 4.20 -4.60
C VAL A 87 -10.44 2.96 -4.52
N ARG A 88 -11.02 1.76 -4.68
CA ARG A 88 -10.27 0.49 -4.70
C ARG A 88 -9.22 0.42 -5.82
N ARG A 89 -9.42 1.12 -6.93
CA ARG A 89 -8.46 1.17 -8.04
C ARG A 89 -7.25 2.01 -7.64
N ILE A 90 -7.48 3.13 -6.96
CA ILE A 90 -6.42 3.97 -6.37
C ILE A 90 -5.63 3.16 -5.34
N GLU A 91 -6.31 2.48 -4.41
CA GLU A 91 -5.67 1.62 -3.41
C GLU A 91 -4.83 0.50 -4.05
N ALA A 92 -5.32 -0.09 -5.15
CA ALA A 92 -4.58 -1.08 -5.92
C ALA A 92 -3.32 -0.49 -6.58
N PHE A 93 -3.38 0.74 -7.11
CA PHE A 93 -2.19 1.41 -7.63
C PHE A 93 -1.18 1.71 -6.52
N CYS A 94 -1.61 2.28 -5.39
CA CYS A 94 -0.75 2.51 -4.22
C CYS A 94 -0.06 1.21 -3.78
N LYS A 95 -0.80 0.11 -3.71
CA LYS A 95 -0.24 -1.20 -3.36
C LYS A 95 0.84 -1.68 -4.35
N LEU A 96 0.61 -1.51 -5.65
CA LEU A 96 1.58 -1.93 -6.67
C LEU A 96 2.83 -1.05 -6.72
N LEU A 97 2.71 0.23 -6.37
CA LEU A 97 3.83 1.15 -6.24
C LEU A 97 4.62 0.86 -4.96
N ASP A 98 3.93 0.65 -3.84
CA ASP A 98 4.53 0.22 -2.58
C ASP A 98 5.31 -1.09 -2.73
N ASP A 99 4.76 -2.04 -3.50
CA ASP A 99 5.40 -3.32 -3.77
C ASP A 99 6.66 -3.21 -4.66
N ALA A 100 6.79 -2.11 -5.41
CA ALA A 100 7.97 -1.76 -6.21
C ALA A 100 8.91 -0.81 -5.45
N SER A 101 8.69 -0.65 -4.14
CA SER A 101 9.40 0.27 -3.26
C SER A 101 10.04 -0.45 -2.07
N VAL A 102 11.10 0.15 -1.54
CA VAL A 102 11.68 -0.19 -0.23
C VAL A 102 11.38 0.97 0.73
N PHE A 103 10.87 0.64 1.90
CA PHE A 103 10.58 1.60 2.95
C PHE A 103 11.47 1.35 4.16
N GLN A 104 11.87 2.44 4.83
CA GLN A 104 12.63 2.36 6.06
C GLN A 104 11.80 1.69 7.15
N ALA A 105 12.20 0.48 7.53
CA ALA A 105 11.55 -0.29 8.58
C ALA A 105 12.32 -0.22 9.89
N ASP A 106 11.63 -0.01 11.02
CA ASP A 106 12.25 -0.09 12.35
C ASP A 106 12.35 -1.53 12.87
N THR A 107 13.23 -2.32 12.24
CA THR A 107 13.47 -3.72 12.65
C THR A 107 14.08 -3.85 14.05
N SER A 108 14.72 -2.78 14.54
CA SER A 108 15.40 -2.75 15.85
C SER A 108 14.51 -2.32 17.04
N GLY A 109 13.25 -1.97 16.79
CA GLY A 109 12.30 -1.51 17.82
C GLY A 109 12.71 -0.18 18.48
N LYS A 110 13.41 0.70 17.75
CA LYS A 110 13.82 2.03 18.22
C LYS A 110 12.61 2.94 18.48
N ALA A 111 11.59 2.89 17.64
CA ALA A 111 10.36 3.68 17.77
C ALA A 111 9.60 3.33 19.06
N ALA A 112 9.47 2.04 19.37
CA ALA A 112 8.84 1.59 20.60
C ALA A 112 9.59 2.06 21.86
N LYS A 113 10.93 1.97 21.85
CA LYS A 113 11.78 2.49 22.93
C LYS A 113 11.66 4.01 23.09
N LEU A 114 11.67 4.73 21.98
CA LEU A 114 11.51 6.19 21.97
C LEU A 114 10.13 6.61 22.52
N ARG A 115 9.05 5.92 22.14
CA ARG A 115 7.72 6.17 22.70
C ARG A 115 7.70 5.99 24.21
N LEU A 116 8.31 4.92 24.73
CA LEU A 116 8.38 4.69 26.16
C LEU A 116 9.13 5.83 26.87
N GLU A 117 10.27 6.25 26.34
CA GLU A 117 11.06 7.34 26.90
C GLU A 117 10.30 8.68 26.88
N VAL A 118 9.79 9.09 25.72
CA VAL A 118 9.06 10.35 25.52
C VAL A 118 7.81 10.39 26.38
N PHE A 119 6.99 9.34 26.37
CA PHE A 119 5.74 9.32 27.13
C PHE A 119 5.97 9.20 28.64
N SER A 120 7.02 8.50 29.09
CA SER A 120 7.36 8.46 30.52
C SER A 120 7.81 9.82 31.06
N LYS A 121 8.53 10.60 30.25
CA LYS A 121 8.91 11.98 30.59
C LYS A 121 7.69 12.91 30.55
N ALA A 122 6.91 12.86 29.48
CA ALA A 122 5.70 13.67 29.32
C ALA A 122 4.64 13.40 30.40
N ALA A 123 4.53 12.16 30.89
CA ALA A 123 3.60 11.80 31.97
C ALA A 123 3.85 12.56 33.28
N ARG A 124 5.07 13.05 33.52
CA ARG A 124 5.41 13.88 34.70
C ARG A 124 4.84 15.30 34.61
N LEU A 125 4.46 15.71 33.41
CA LEU A 125 3.88 17.02 33.08
C LEU A 125 2.37 16.88 32.81
N HIS A 126 1.75 15.78 33.23
CA HIS A 126 0.33 15.55 32.98
C HIS A 126 -0.55 16.35 33.97
N PRO A 127 -1.63 16.99 33.51
CA PRO A 127 -2.12 17.05 32.12
C PRO A 127 -1.43 18.14 31.30
N LEU A 128 -1.10 17.80 30.05
CA LEU A 128 -0.61 18.74 29.04
C LEU A 128 -1.80 19.41 28.35
N VAL A 129 -1.80 20.74 28.32
CA VAL A 129 -2.85 21.54 27.68
C VAL A 129 -2.24 22.50 26.67
N GLN A 130 -3.02 22.88 25.65
CA GLN A 130 -2.58 23.84 24.63
C GLN A 130 -2.56 25.29 25.14
N ALA A 131 -3.40 25.57 26.15
CA ALA A 131 -3.45 26.86 26.82
C ALA A 131 -3.53 26.60 28.33
N PRO A 132 -2.46 26.87 29.08
CA PRO A 132 -2.45 26.66 30.52
C PRO A 132 -3.43 27.60 31.24
N ASP A 133 -4.03 27.12 32.31
CA ASP A 133 -4.90 27.89 33.19
C ASP A 133 -4.52 27.66 34.67
N ARG A 134 -5.37 28.11 35.61
CA ARG A 134 -5.08 27.96 37.04
C ARG A 134 -5.16 26.53 37.56
N LEU A 135 -5.78 25.61 36.80
CA LEU A 135 -5.93 24.20 37.15
C LEU A 135 -4.90 23.33 36.43
N PHE A 136 -4.46 23.74 35.25
CA PHE A 136 -3.54 23.00 34.39
C PHE A 136 -2.37 23.88 33.98
N GLU A 137 -1.25 23.70 34.68
CA GLU A 137 -0.08 24.58 34.57
C GLU A 137 0.88 24.16 33.44
N HIS A 138 0.72 22.96 32.88
CA HIS A 138 1.67 22.41 31.91
C HIS A 138 1.24 22.64 30.46
N ASP A 139 1.98 23.53 29.79
CA ASP A 139 1.83 23.81 28.36
C ASP A 139 2.45 22.69 27.49
N GLU A 140 1.69 22.25 26.48
CA GLU A 140 2.13 21.20 25.53
C GLU A 140 3.36 21.63 24.71
N GLY A 141 3.40 22.89 24.27
CA GLY A 141 4.51 23.43 23.47
C GLY A 141 5.80 23.48 24.27
N ALA A 142 5.74 24.00 25.50
CA ALA A 142 6.87 24.04 26.42
C ALA A 142 7.40 22.62 26.74
N ALA A 143 6.50 21.66 26.96
CA ALA A 143 6.87 20.26 27.19
C ALA A 143 7.59 19.64 25.97
N LYS A 144 7.11 19.91 24.75
CA LYS A 144 7.75 19.48 23.50
C LYS A 144 9.14 20.08 23.33
N SER A 145 9.29 21.38 23.61
CA SER A 145 10.59 22.07 23.58
C SER A 145 11.57 21.48 24.59
N GLN A 146 11.14 21.25 25.83
CA GLN A 146 11.97 20.61 26.85
C GLN A 146 12.41 19.20 26.42
N LEU A 147 11.51 18.38 25.90
CA LEU A 147 11.83 17.03 25.42
C LEU A 147 12.80 17.06 24.24
N ALA A 148 12.66 18.04 23.33
CA ALA A 148 13.57 18.22 22.20
C ALA A 148 15.00 18.58 22.67
N GLU A 149 15.11 19.46 23.67
CA GLU A 149 16.40 19.82 24.29
C GLU A 149 17.03 18.61 25.00
N GLU A 150 16.26 17.89 25.83
CA GLU A 150 16.75 16.71 26.56
C GLU A 150 17.24 15.59 25.63
N LEU A 151 16.57 15.38 24.50
CA LEU A 151 16.90 14.36 23.51
C LEU A 151 17.89 14.85 22.43
N GLY A 152 18.28 16.13 22.47
CA GLY A 152 19.18 16.74 21.50
C GLY A 152 18.69 16.65 20.05
N THR A 153 17.38 16.59 19.84
CA THR A 153 16.75 16.37 18.52
C THR A 153 15.52 17.29 18.40
N PRO A 154 15.31 17.97 17.26
CA PRO A 154 14.10 18.77 17.03
C PRO A 154 12.82 17.94 17.22
N TRP A 155 11.77 18.55 17.76
CA TRP A 155 10.52 17.83 18.04
C TRP A 155 9.92 17.19 16.79
N GLU A 156 9.99 17.83 15.63
CA GLU A 156 9.49 17.29 14.36
C GLU A 156 10.18 15.97 13.99
N ALA A 157 11.49 15.88 14.22
CA ALA A 157 12.26 14.66 13.97
C ALA A 157 11.98 13.59 15.03
N ILE A 158 11.73 13.97 16.29
CA ILE A 158 11.26 13.05 17.34
C ILE A 158 9.90 12.47 16.95
N GLU A 159 8.95 13.33 16.57
CA GLU A 159 7.58 12.96 16.21
C GLU A 159 7.55 11.99 15.02
N GLN A 160 8.36 12.25 13.98
CA GLN A 160 8.51 11.33 12.86
C GLN A 160 9.05 9.95 13.30
N ARG A 161 10.02 9.93 14.22
CA ARG A 161 10.64 8.69 14.72
C ARG A 161 9.76 7.92 15.69
N LEU A 162 8.82 8.58 16.39
CA LEU A 162 7.90 7.92 17.33
C LEU A 162 7.05 6.84 16.65
N TYR A 163 6.77 6.98 15.35
CA TYR A 163 5.88 6.09 14.61
C TYR A 163 6.56 5.46 13.39
N ALA A 164 7.89 5.46 13.31
CA ALA A 164 8.63 4.88 12.18
C ALA A 164 8.41 3.36 11.99
N ASP A 165 7.90 2.67 13.02
CA ASP A 165 7.48 1.26 12.95
C ASP A 165 6.08 1.05 12.34
N VAL A 166 5.26 2.11 12.25
CA VAL A 166 3.93 2.06 11.68
C VAL A 166 4.00 2.29 10.17
N MET A 167 3.48 1.35 9.38
CA MET A 167 3.62 1.33 7.91
C MET A 167 3.31 2.65 7.21
N ALA A 168 2.27 3.36 7.64
CA ALA A 168 1.84 4.64 7.05
C ALA A 168 2.88 5.77 7.20
N TYR A 169 3.73 5.70 8.23
CA TYR A 169 4.74 6.72 8.55
C TYR A 169 6.15 6.33 8.11
N GLN A 170 6.33 5.12 7.59
CA GLN A 170 7.61 4.69 7.04
C GLN A 170 7.99 5.56 5.84
N GLN A 171 9.25 5.97 5.80
CA GLN A 171 9.79 6.79 4.72
C GLN A 171 10.21 5.92 3.53
N LEU A 172 9.97 6.42 2.31
CA LEU A 172 10.43 5.78 1.09
C LEU A 172 11.97 5.87 0.99
N GLU A 173 12.64 4.72 0.91
CA GLU A 173 14.09 4.60 0.80
C GLU A 173 14.53 4.38 -0.65
N GLU A 174 13.81 3.52 -1.37
CA GLU A 174 14.09 3.20 -2.75
C GLU A 174 12.79 2.99 -3.53
N PHE A 175 12.79 3.38 -4.81
CA PHE A 175 11.75 3.02 -5.75
C PHE A 175 12.37 2.46 -7.04
N THR A 176 12.26 1.15 -7.24
CA THR A 176 12.74 0.49 -8.47
C THR A 176 11.82 0.83 -9.66
N GLY A 177 10.54 1.04 -9.38
CA GLY A 177 9.56 1.51 -10.35
C GLY A 177 9.21 0.51 -11.45
N TYR A 178 8.67 1.06 -12.54
CA TYR A 178 8.26 0.35 -13.75
C TYR A 178 8.94 1.01 -14.96
N PRO A 179 9.23 0.26 -16.05
CA PRO A 179 9.91 0.83 -17.22
C PRO A 179 9.18 2.04 -17.83
N ASP A 180 7.84 2.00 -17.87
CA ASP A 180 6.99 3.06 -18.36
C ASP A 180 5.56 2.92 -17.80
N ALA A 181 4.70 3.92 -18.05
CA ALA A 181 3.29 3.90 -17.67
C ALA A 181 2.53 2.68 -18.24
N ALA A 182 2.82 2.25 -19.47
CA ALA A 182 2.13 1.13 -20.09
C ALA A 182 2.43 -0.20 -19.38
N ALA A 183 3.68 -0.41 -18.97
CA ALA A 183 4.12 -1.54 -18.17
C ALA A 183 3.45 -1.53 -16.79
N PHE A 184 3.32 -0.36 -16.16
CA PHE A 184 2.62 -0.22 -14.89
C PHE A 184 1.12 -0.57 -15.00
N LEU A 185 0.41 -0.03 -16.00
CA LEU A 185 -1.00 -0.36 -16.23
C LEU A 185 -1.20 -1.83 -16.65
N SER A 186 -0.26 -2.40 -17.41
CA SER A 186 -0.24 -3.82 -17.72
C SER A 186 -0.09 -4.67 -16.44
N ARG A 187 0.80 -4.25 -15.53
CA ARG A 187 0.97 -4.90 -14.23
C ARG A 187 -0.30 -4.86 -13.40
N TYR A 188 -1.02 -3.74 -13.40
CA TYR A 188 -2.33 -3.61 -12.74
C TYR A 188 -3.32 -4.67 -13.24
N ASN A 189 -3.50 -4.78 -14.56
CA ASN A 189 -4.40 -5.75 -15.17
C ASN A 189 -4.05 -7.20 -14.80
N VAL A 190 -2.76 -7.53 -14.81
CA VAL A 190 -2.27 -8.85 -14.39
C VAL A 190 -2.58 -9.07 -12.90
N ALA A 191 -2.34 -8.08 -12.05
CA ALA A 191 -2.56 -8.20 -10.62
C ALA A 191 -4.04 -8.39 -10.26
N GLN A 192 -4.96 -7.67 -10.93
CA GLN A 192 -6.41 -7.85 -10.76
C GLN A 192 -6.86 -9.26 -11.16
N LEU A 193 -6.38 -9.76 -12.30
CA LEU A 193 -6.67 -11.13 -12.72
C LEU A 193 -6.12 -12.17 -11.73
N GLN A 194 -4.87 -12.02 -11.30
CA GLN A 194 -4.26 -12.94 -10.34
C GLN A 194 -5.04 -12.93 -9.00
N ALA A 195 -5.44 -11.75 -8.50
CA ALA A 195 -6.21 -11.63 -7.27
C ALA A 195 -7.59 -12.30 -7.37
N CYS A 196 -8.24 -12.21 -8.54
CA CYS A 196 -9.46 -12.93 -8.85
C CYS A 196 -9.24 -14.45 -8.85
N LEU A 197 -8.14 -14.93 -9.45
CA LEU A 197 -7.83 -16.35 -9.57
C LEU A 197 -7.45 -17.02 -8.24
N TYR A 198 -6.94 -16.27 -7.25
CA TYR A 198 -6.67 -16.85 -5.93
C TYR A 198 -7.89 -17.41 -5.22
N ARG A 199 -9.09 -16.98 -5.62
CA ARG A 199 -10.35 -17.50 -5.07
C ARG A 199 -10.97 -18.60 -5.94
N ALA A 200 -10.32 -18.96 -7.03
CA ALA A 200 -10.78 -20.04 -7.90
C ALA A 200 -10.48 -21.41 -7.25
N GLU A 201 -11.46 -22.30 -7.29
CA GLU A 201 -11.32 -23.68 -6.83
C GLU A 201 -10.49 -24.52 -7.82
N SER A 202 -10.64 -24.23 -9.10
CA SER A 202 -9.88 -24.87 -10.18
C SER A 202 -9.68 -23.89 -11.34
N MET A 203 -8.67 -24.15 -12.15
CA MET A 203 -8.37 -23.38 -13.36
C MET A 203 -8.10 -24.34 -14.51
N THR A 204 -8.79 -24.15 -15.62
CA THR A 204 -8.51 -24.86 -16.88
C THR A 204 -7.72 -23.94 -17.80
N VAL A 205 -6.54 -24.38 -18.23
CA VAL A 205 -5.69 -23.65 -19.17
C VAL A 205 -5.68 -24.38 -20.50
N THR A 206 -6.22 -23.75 -21.54
CA THR A 206 -6.11 -24.23 -22.93
C THR A 206 -4.94 -23.55 -23.60
N ALA A 207 -3.89 -24.31 -23.91
CA ALA A 207 -2.69 -23.81 -24.57
C ALA A 207 -2.63 -24.29 -26.02
N THR A 208 -2.47 -23.36 -26.97
CA THR A 208 -2.27 -23.69 -28.39
C THR A 208 -0.80 -23.82 -28.77
N ARG A 209 0.11 -23.27 -27.93
CA ARG A 209 1.57 -23.31 -28.09
C ARG A 209 2.25 -23.42 -26.72
N ASP A 210 3.55 -23.73 -26.72
CA ASP A 210 4.43 -23.72 -25.53
C ASP A 210 3.98 -24.61 -24.36
N LEU A 211 3.24 -25.68 -24.64
CA LEU A 211 2.71 -26.61 -23.64
C LEU A 211 3.81 -27.15 -22.71
N LYS A 212 4.99 -27.49 -23.25
CA LYS A 212 6.13 -27.97 -22.45
C LYS A 212 6.58 -26.95 -21.40
N THR A 213 6.64 -25.68 -21.78
CA THR A 213 7.03 -24.57 -20.89
C THR A 213 5.98 -24.35 -19.81
N ILE A 214 4.70 -24.35 -20.18
CA ILE A 214 3.58 -24.19 -19.24
C ILE A 214 3.57 -25.33 -18.21
N ILE A 215 3.66 -26.59 -18.67
CA ILE A 215 3.71 -27.75 -17.77
C ILE A 215 4.94 -27.69 -16.86
N ARG A 216 6.11 -27.29 -17.38
CA ARG A 216 7.32 -27.13 -16.56
C ARG A 216 7.09 -26.13 -15.43
N TYR A 217 6.54 -24.95 -15.71
CA TYR A 217 6.27 -23.96 -14.66
C TYR A 217 5.17 -24.41 -13.70
N ALA A 218 4.12 -25.09 -14.18
CA ALA A 218 3.08 -25.64 -13.31
C ALA A 218 3.65 -26.68 -12.33
N LYS A 219 4.55 -27.56 -12.80
CA LYS A 219 5.28 -28.53 -11.95
C LYS A 219 6.20 -27.83 -10.95
N LEU A 220 6.97 -26.83 -11.39
CA LEU A 220 7.85 -26.06 -10.49
C LEU A 220 7.04 -25.33 -9.39
N ALA A 221 5.84 -24.87 -9.74
CA ALA A 221 4.91 -24.24 -8.79
C ALA A 221 4.12 -25.25 -7.95
N LYS A 222 4.36 -26.57 -8.10
CA LYS A 222 3.66 -27.67 -7.39
C LYS A 222 2.14 -27.65 -7.56
N LEU A 223 1.68 -27.31 -8.77
CA LEU A 223 0.25 -27.30 -9.12
C LEU A 223 -0.22 -28.60 -9.77
N LEU A 224 0.70 -29.52 -10.06
CA LEU A 224 0.49 -30.83 -10.71
C LEU A 224 1.25 -31.92 -9.95
#